data_AF-A0A1Q7SAN3-F1
#
_entry.id   AF-A0A1Q7SAN3-F1
#
_cell.length_a   1.000
_cell.length_b   1.000
_cell.length_c   1.000
_cell.angle_alpha   90.00
_cell.angle_beta   90.00
_cell.angle_gamma   90.00
#
_symmetry.space_group_name_H-M   'P 1'
#
loop_
_entity.id
_entity.type
_entity.pdbx_description
1 polymer ?
#
loop_
_entity_poly.entity_id
_entity_poly.type
_entity_poly.pdbx_seq_one_letter_code
_entity_poly.pdbx_strand_id
1 'polypeptide(L)' 'MHIVLLPAGKLVRDVGAAMAVVGGILRASGPGRRPTVTFISGPSRTGDIELRLLYGVHGPHSLHVILLEWFEGR' A
#
# COMPACT_ATOMS: atom_id res chain seq x y z
N MET A 1 -3.96 -8.54 -10.52
CA MET A 1 -3.49 -9.17 -9.26
C MET A 1 -2.29 -8.39 -8.75
N HIS A 2 -2.21 -8.14 -7.45
CA HIS A 2 -1.06 -7.47 -6.82
C HIS A 2 -0.51 -8.37 -5.70
N ILE A 3 0.81 -8.58 -5.70
CA ILE A 3 1.52 -9.34 -4.66
C ILE A 3 2.49 -8.38 -3.97
N VAL A 4 2.40 -8.31 -2.64
CA VAL A 4 3.26 -7.45 -1.81
C VAL A 4 4.09 -8.33 -0.91
N LEU A 5 5.41 -8.14 -0.96
CA LEU A 5 6.35 -8.70 0.02
C LEU A 5 6.57 -7.66 1.10
N LEU A 6 6.09 -7.93 2.31
CA LEU A 6 6.11 -6.98 3.42
C LEU A 6 7.01 -7.53 4.55
N PRO A 7 8.13 -6.84 4.87
CA PRO A 7 8.84 -7.07 6.12
C PRO A 7 7.87 -7.04 7.30
N ALA A 8 7.79 -8.11 8.09
CA ALA A 8 6.85 -8.21 9.22
C ALA A 8 7.05 -7.05 10.22
N GLY A 9 8.31 -6.66 10.45
CA GLY A 9 8.66 -5.52 11.31
C GLY A 9 8.23 -4.14 10.80
N LYS A 10 7.71 -4.02 9.57
CA LYS A 10 7.14 -2.76 9.03
C LYS A 10 5.62 -2.67 9.17
N LEU A 11 4.98 -3.67 9.78
CA LEU A 11 3.57 -3.58 10.16
C LEU A 11 3.39 -2.54 11.28
N VAL A 12 2.37 -1.71 11.12
CA VAL A 12 2.01 -0.68 12.10
C VAL A 12 0.55 -0.82 12.47
N ARG A 13 0.20 -0.30 13.66
CA ARG A 13 -1.14 -0.48 14.25
C ARG A 13 -2.25 0.19 13.45
N ASP A 14 -2.00 1.38 12.91
CA ASP A 14 -3.02 2.21 12.28
C ASP A 14 -2.45 3.12 11.19
N VAL A 15 -3.35 3.80 10.48
CA VAL A 15 -3.00 4.73 9.38
C VAL A 15 -2.18 5.91 9.90
N GLY A 16 -2.42 6.39 11.12
CA GLY A 16 -1.65 7.49 11.70
C GLY A 16 -0.18 7.14 11.84
N ALA A 17 0.10 5.95 12.39
CA ALA A 17 1.44 5.39 12.47
C ALA A 17 2.07 5.20 11.07
N ALA A 18 1.30 4.71 10.09
CA ALA A 18 1.79 4.56 8.72
C ALA A 18 2.17 5.90 8.09
N MET A 19 1.36 6.95 8.28
CA MET A 19 1.63 8.29 7.78
C MET A 19 2.89 8.91 8.41
N ALA A 20 3.15 8.64 9.69
CA ALA A 20 4.38 9.08 10.35
C ALA A 20 5.63 8.44 9.70
N VAL A 21 5.59 7.13 9.42
CA VAL A 21 6.64 6.39 8.72
C VAL A 21 6.86 6.95 7.32
N VAL A 22 5.79 7.09 6.52
CA VAL A 22 5.85 7.65 5.17
C VAL A 22 6.43 9.06 5.18
N GLY A 23 5.97 9.92 6.11
CA GLY A 23 6.51 11.27 6.26
C GLY A 23 8.01 11.29 6.54
N GLY A 24 8.50 10.34 7.33
CA GLY A 24 9.94 10.14 7.56
C GLY A 24 10.69 9.82 6.27
N ILE A 25 10.18 8.87 5.48
CA ILE A 25 10.76 8.47 4.18
C ILE A 25 10.81 9.65 3.21
N LEU A 26 9.71 10.41 3.11
CA LEU A 26 9.63 11.58 2.23
C LEU A 26 10.66 12.65 2.61
N ARG A 27 10.80 12.96 3.90
CA ARG A 27 11.81 13.93 4.38
C ARG A 27 13.25 13.45 4.14
N ALA A 28 13.50 12.15 4.25
CA ALA A 28 14.82 11.55 4.02
C ALA A 28 15.20 11.41 2.54
N SER A 29 14.26 11.64 1.61
CA SER A 29 14.48 11.42 0.18
C SER A 29 15.53 12.36 -0.44
N GLY A 30 15.90 13.45 0.23
CA GLY A 30 16.95 14.37 -0.20
C GLY A 30 16.51 15.37 -1.29
N PRO A 31 17.32 16.41 -1.57
CA PRO A 31 16.96 17.47 -2.50
C PRO A 31 16.66 16.93 -3.91
N GLY A 32 15.58 17.42 -4.52
CA GLY A 32 15.21 17.05 -5.90
C GLY A 32 14.52 15.70 -6.07
N ARG A 33 14.45 14.84 -5.04
CA ARG A 33 13.67 13.60 -5.08
C ARG A 33 12.24 13.83 -4.61
N ARG A 34 11.27 13.35 -5.39
CA ARG A 34 9.83 13.42 -5.09
C ARG A 34 9.23 12.03 -5.19
N PRO A 35 9.27 11.22 -4.12
CA PRO A 35 8.67 9.90 -4.14
C PRO A 35 7.14 10.02 -4.31
N THR A 36 6.56 9.16 -5.14
CA THR A 36 5.12 8.98 -5.20
C THR A 36 4.69 8.00 -4.12
N VAL A 37 3.67 8.36 -3.35
CA VAL A 37 3.06 7.47 -2.35
C VAL A 37 1.69 7.07 -2.84
N THR A 38 1.45 5.76 -2.93
CA THR A 38 0.15 5.18 -3.30
C THR A 38 -0.40 4.40 -2.12
N PHE A 39 -1.61 4.74 -1.69
CA PHE A 39 -2.33 3.99 -0.66
C PHE A 39 -3.18 2.90 -1.29
N ILE A 40 -2.96 1.65 -0.88
CA ILE A 40 -3.72 0.49 -1.33
C ILE A 40 -4.35 -0.16 -0.10
N SER A 41 -5.66 0.00 0.06
CA SER A 41 -6.41 -0.53 1.21
C SER A 41 -6.95 -1.94 0.99
N GLY A 42 -6.80 -2.50 -0.22
CA GLY A 42 -7.30 -3.81 -0.58
C GLY A 42 -7.51 -3.97 -2.08
N PRO A 43 -8.19 -5.04 -2.52
CA PRO A 43 -8.66 -5.18 -3.90
C PRO A 43 -9.57 -4.00 -4.30
N SER A 44 -9.50 -3.61 -5.57
CA SER A 44 -10.38 -2.58 -6.12
C SER A 44 -11.83 -3.07 -6.12
N ARG A 45 -12.73 -2.24 -5.60
CA ARG A 45 -14.18 -2.49 -5.52
C ARG A 45 -14.91 -1.19 -5.80
N THR A 46 -15.87 -1.24 -6.71
CA THR A 46 -16.64 -0.07 -7.15
C THR A 46 -18.11 -0.44 -7.23
N GLY A 47 -18.98 0.37 -6.62
CA GLY A 47 -20.44 0.16 -6.58
C GLY A 47 -21.22 1.23 -7.35
N ASP A 48 -20.49 2.16 -7.94
CA ASP A 48 -20.96 3.32 -8.70
C ASP A 48 -21.21 3.00 -10.18
N ILE A 49 -20.92 1.78 -10.64
CA ILE A 49 -21.25 1.30 -11.98
C ILE A 49 -22.55 0.52 -11.92
N GLU A 50 -23.61 1.08 -12.51
CA GLU A 50 -24.93 0.44 -12.62
C GLU A 50 -25.51 -0.07 -11.29
N LEU A 51 -25.10 0.52 -10.16
CA LEU A 51 -25.45 0.09 -8.80
C LEU A 51 -25.08 -1.36 -8.49
N ARG A 52 -24.07 -1.89 -9.19
CA ARG A 52 -23.54 -3.24 -8.99
C ARG A 52 -22.15 -3.18 -8.41
N LEU A 53 -21.88 -4.04 -7.43
CA LEU A 53 -20.55 -4.19 -6.89
C LEU A 53 -19.67 -4.93 -7.91
N LEU A 54 -18.76 -4.21 -8.54
CA LEU A 54 -17.77 -4.75 -9.46
C LEU A 54 -16.38 -4.72 -8.81
N TYR A 55 -15.58 -5.74 -9.11
CA TYR A 55 -14.25 -5.93 -8.53
C TYR A 55 -13.18 -5.78 -9.63
N GLY A 56 -12.12 -5.02 -9.34
CA GLY A 56 -10.95 -4.92 -10.21
C GLY A 56 -11.10 -3.95 -11.39
N VAL A 57 -12.06 -3.02 -11.36
CA VAL A 57 -12.28 -2.06 -12.47
C VAL A 57 -11.16 -1.01 -12.57
N HIS A 58 -10.76 -0.42 -11.44
CA HIS A 58 -9.77 0.67 -11.39
C HIS A 58 -8.43 0.25 -10.78
N GLY A 59 -8.29 -1.01 -10.41
CA GLY A 59 -7.11 -1.50 -9.71
C GLY A 59 -7.09 -3.02 -9.66
N PRO A 60 -6.23 -3.61 -8.81
CA PRO A 60 -6.08 -5.05 -8.80
C PRO A 60 -7.37 -5.72 -8.32
N HIS A 61 -7.79 -6.75 -9.05
CA HIS A 61 -8.90 -7.62 -8.66
C HIS A 61 -8.61 -8.42 -7.37
N SER A 62 -7.34 -8.70 -7.09
CA SER A 62 -6.89 -9.41 -5.88
C SER A 62 -5.60 -8.78 -5.35
N LEU A 63 -5.47 -8.76 -4.02
CA LEU A 63 -4.28 -8.34 -3.29
C LEU A 63 -3.83 -9.46 -2.38
N HIS A 64 -2.58 -9.89 -2.53
CA HIS A 64 -1.94 -10.88 -1.66
C HIS A 64 -0.75 -10.21 -0.96
N VAL A 65 -0.75 -10.22 0.37
CA VAL A 65 0.36 -9.70 1.18
C VAL A 65 1.06 -10.88 1.83
N ILE A 66 2.35 -11.02 1.56
CA ILE A 66 3.20 -12.05 2.13
C ILE A 66 4.08 -11.37 3.18
N LEU A 67 3.84 -11.72 4.44
CA LEU A 67 4.65 -11.25 5.56
C LEU A 67 5.94 -12.07 5.64
N LEU A 68 7.07 -11.37 5.71
CA LEU A 68 8.39 -11.98 5.74
C LEU A 68 9.14 -11.51 6.99
N GLU A 69 9.48 -12.45 7.87
CA GLU A 69 10.25 -12.18 9.10
C GLU A 69 11.72 -11.85 8.79
N TRP A 70 12.29 -12.46 7.75
CA TRP A 70 13.71 -12.40 7.42
C TRP A 70 14.07 -11.32 6.38
N PHE A 71 13.08 -10.69 5.78
CA PHE A 71 13.28 -9.71 4.70
C PHE A 71 13.16 -8.31 5.25
N GLU A 72 14.19 -7.48 5.08
CA GLU A 72 14.19 -6.10 5.61
C GLU A 72 13.63 -5.06 4.62
N GLY A 73 13.51 -5.43 3.34
CA GLY A 73 13.17 -4.50 2.26
C GLY A 73 14.31 -3.53 1.97
N ARG A 74 14.55 -3.24 0.68
CA ARG A 74 15.50 -2.21 0.25
C ARG A 74 14.88 -0.83 0.27
#